data_AF-A0A1F9D8C4-F1
#
_entry.id   AF-A0A1F9D8C4-F1
#
_cell.length_a   1.000
_cell.length_b   1.000
_cell.length_c   1.000
_cell.angle_alpha   90.00
_cell.angle_beta   90.00
_cell.angle_gamma   90.00
#
_symmetry.space_group_name_H-M   'P 1'
#
loop_
_entity.id
_entity.type
_entity.pdbx_description
1 polymer ?
#
loop_
_entity_poly.entity_id
_entity_poly.type
_entity_poly.pdbx_seq_one_letter_code
_entity_poly.pdbx_strand_id
1 'polypeptide(L)'
;MRTSVVLIVVAAIVLSVTSAAWSFECPARIEEAKKAIEKAEAALDKAKAAARAGARGPLNKAKEMLSHAEAEHKGAGQDVKKHAEAVREARTAQGYAEEARIIAEKF
;
A
#
# COMPACT_ATOMS: atom_id res chain seq x y z
N MET A 1 -39.89 22.41 6.69
CA MET A 1 -38.91 23.04 5.78
C MET A 1 -37.50 23.07 6.35
N ARG A 2 -37.26 23.58 7.57
CA ARG A 2 -35.90 23.64 8.17
C ARG A 2 -35.24 22.27 8.36
N THR A 3 -35.99 21.25 8.78
CA THR A 3 -35.49 19.87 8.97
C THR A 3 -35.12 19.17 7.67
N SER A 4 -35.91 19.38 6.61
CA SER A 4 -35.64 18.82 5.28
C SER A 4 -34.39 19.41 4.64
N VAL A 5 -34.15 20.71 4.80
CA VAL A 5 -32.94 21.38 4.29
C VAL A 5 -31.70 20.88 5.04
N VAL A 6 -31.78 20.70 6.36
CA VAL A 6 -30.68 20.15 7.17
C VAL A 6 -30.34 18.71 6.74
N LEU A 7 -31.34 17.87 6.52
CA LEU A 7 -31.12 16.49 6.04
C LEU A 7 -30.45 16.45 4.65
N ILE A 8 -30.84 17.34 3.74
CA ILE A 8 -30.25 17.44 2.41
C ILE A 8 -28.79 17.91 2.49
N VAL A 9 -28.49 18.90 3.33
CA VAL A 9 -27.12 19.39 3.53
C VAL A 9 -26.24 18.33 4.17
N VAL A 10 -26.74 17.61 5.19
CA VAL A 10 -26.00 16.51 5.82
C VAL A 10 -25.75 15.37 4.83
N ALA A 11 -26.75 14.98 4.03
CA ALA A 11 -26.57 13.95 3.01
C ALA A 11 -25.54 14.36 1.94
N ALA A 12 -25.56 15.63 1.50
CA ALA A 12 -24.58 16.16 0.56
C ALA A 12 -23.16 16.16 1.12
N ILE A 13 -22.99 16.52 2.39
CA ILE A 13 -21.68 16.47 3.07
C ILE A 13 -21.18 15.03 3.17
N VAL A 14 -22.01 14.10 3.63
CA VAL A 14 -21.63 12.68 3.77
C VAL A 14 -21.21 12.08 2.43
N LEU A 15 -21.94 12.37 1.35
CA LEU A 15 -21.61 11.89 0.00
C LEU A 15 -20.32 12.51 -0.57
N SER A 16 -19.94 13.71 -0.13
CA SER A 16 -18.71 14.39 -0.57
C SER A 16 -17.44 13.93 0.18
N VAL A 17 -17.57 13.43 1.41
CA VAL A 17 -16.42 13.01 2.23
C VAL A 17 -15.98 11.58 1.92
N THR A 18 -16.91 10.72 1.49
CA THR A 18 -16.60 9.31 1.21
C THR A 18 -15.67 9.13 0.02
N SER A 19 -15.78 9.94 -1.04
CA SER A 19 -14.91 9.87 -2.22
C SER A 19 -13.48 10.34 -1.94
N ALA A 20 -13.29 11.27 -1.01
CA ALA A 20 -11.97 11.75 -0.60
C ALA A 20 -11.22 10.75 0.30
N ALA A 21 -11.92 10.00 1.15
CA ALA A 21 -11.26 9.10 2.11
C ALA A 21 -10.41 8.00 1.44
N TRP A 22 -10.81 7.50 0.27
CA TRP A 22 -10.08 6.45 -0.46
C TRP A 22 -8.81 6.97 -1.16
N SER A 23 -8.83 8.22 -1.62
CA SER A 23 -7.65 8.83 -2.25
C SER A 23 -6.55 9.15 -1.23
N PHE A 24 -6.88 9.28 0.06
CA PHE A 24 -5.88 9.39 1.13
C PHE A 24 -5.28 8.04 1.53
N GLU A 25 -6.01 6.94 1.40
CA GLU A 25 -5.51 5.64 1.83
C GLU A 25 -4.49 5.06 0.85
N CYS A 26 -4.67 5.19 -0.47
CA CYS A 26 -3.72 4.63 -1.44
C CYS A 26 -2.29 5.17 -1.29
N PRO A 27 -2.04 6.51 -1.23
CA PRO A 27 -0.70 7.07 -1.08
C PRO A 27 -0.04 6.64 0.23
N ALA A 28 -0.79 6.62 1.33
CA ALA A 28 -0.26 6.22 2.63
C ALA A 28 0.18 4.75 2.61
N ARG A 29 -0.61 3.84 2.02
CA ARG A 29 -0.24 2.42 1.92
C ARG A 29 0.95 2.18 1.00
N ILE A 30 1.02 2.89 -0.12
CA ILE A 30 2.18 2.84 -1.02
C ILE A 30 3.46 3.28 -0.28
N GLU A 31 3.38 4.36 0.49
CA GLU A 31 4.50 4.86 1.29
C GLU A 31 4.91 3.89 2.41
N GLU A 32 3.95 3.28 3.10
CA GLU A 32 4.20 2.23 4.09
C GLU A 32 4.93 1.02 3.47
N ALA A 33 4.51 0.60 2.27
CA ALA A 33 5.13 -0.49 1.52
C ALA A 33 6.57 -0.13 1.09
N LYS A 34 6.82 1.09 0.62
CA LYS A 34 8.16 1.60 0.29
C LYS A 34 9.11 1.49 1.48
N LYS A 35 8.68 2.03 2.63
CA LYS A 35 9.48 1.97 3.87
C LYS A 35 9.75 0.54 4.33
N ALA A 36 8.81 -0.39 4.12
CA ALA A 36 9.02 -1.80 4.43
C ALA A 36 10.07 -2.43 3.50
N ILE A 37 10.03 -2.12 2.20
CA ILE A 37 11.02 -2.58 1.23
C ILE A 37 12.41 -2.02 1.56
N GLU A 38 12.54 -0.73 1.85
CA GLU A 38 13.81 -0.11 2.25
C GLU A 38 14.40 -0.78 3.51
N LYS A 39 13.56 -1.08 4.50
CA LYS A 39 13.99 -1.83 5.69
C LYS A 39 14.45 -3.25 5.35
N ALA A 40 13.76 -3.93 4.45
CA ALA A 40 14.13 -5.26 4.01
C ALA A 40 15.47 -5.26 3.22
N GLU A 41 15.69 -4.25 2.37
CA GLU A 41 16.97 -4.04 1.67
C GLU A 41 18.12 -3.80 2.66
N ALA A 42 17.91 -2.90 3.62
CA ALA A 42 18.92 -2.61 4.65
C ALA A 42 19.24 -3.84 5.52
N ALA A 43 18.26 -4.71 5.78
CA ALA A 43 18.49 -5.99 6.44
C ALA A 43 19.29 -6.95 5.54
N LEU A 44 18.93 -7.05 4.25
CA LEU A 44 19.62 -7.88 3.26
C LEU A 44 21.11 -7.53 3.13
N ASP A 45 21.44 -6.24 3.15
CA ASP A 45 22.82 -5.73 3.05
C ASP A 45 23.71 -6.23 4.20
N LYS A 46 23.13 -6.46 5.37
CA LYS A 46 23.81 -6.97 6.57
C LYS A 46 23.76 -8.49 6.70
N ALA A 47 22.89 -9.14 5.94
CA ALA A 47 22.62 -10.57 6.06
C ALA A 47 23.77 -11.44 5.52
N LYS A 48 23.90 -12.68 6.02
CA LYS A 48 24.85 -13.68 5.49
C LYS A 48 24.43 -14.17 4.11
N ALA A 49 25.35 -14.80 3.36
CA ALA A 49 25.10 -15.24 1.98
C ALA A 49 23.85 -16.14 1.83
N ALA A 50 23.64 -17.10 2.74
CA ALA A 50 22.48 -17.98 2.72
C ALA A 50 21.16 -17.23 2.97
N ALA A 51 21.15 -16.30 3.93
CA ALA A 51 20.03 -15.41 4.24
C ALA A 51 19.67 -14.52 3.04
N ARG A 52 20.69 -13.96 2.38
CA ARG A 52 20.52 -13.14 1.17
C ARG A 52 19.88 -13.93 0.04
N ALA A 53 20.27 -15.18 -0.16
CA ALA A 53 19.68 -16.04 -1.19
C ALA A 53 18.19 -16.30 -0.92
N GLY A 54 17.81 -16.59 0.33
CA GLY A 54 16.43 -16.82 0.72
C GLY A 54 15.52 -15.58 0.66
N ALA A 55 16.05 -14.41 1.04
CA ALA A 55 15.27 -13.17 1.13
C ALA A 55 15.08 -12.45 -0.24
N ARG A 56 15.90 -12.76 -1.25
CA ARG A 56 15.80 -12.14 -2.59
C ARG A 56 14.47 -12.39 -3.29
N GLY A 57 13.91 -13.60 -3.19
CA GLY A 57 12.64 -13.95 -3.83
C GLY A 57 11.49 -13.08 -3.31
N PRO A 58 11.22 -13.08 -1.99
CA PRO A 58 10.20 -12.23 -1.39
C PRO A 58 10.47 -10.73 -1.62
N LEU A 59 11.72 -10.27 -1.54
CA LEU A 59 12.04 -8.85 -1.80
C LEU A 59 11.72 -8.43 -3.24
N ASN A 60 12.04 -9.27 -4.23
CA ASN A 60 11.69 -8.99 -5.63
C ASN A 60 10.17 -8.96 -5.81
N LYS A 61 9.43 -9.87 -5.17
CA LYS A 61 7.97 -9.87 -5.25
C LYS A 61 7.37 -8.63 -4.58
N ALA A 62 7.93 -8.18 -3.46
CA ALA A 62 7.52 -6.93 -2.82
C ALA A 62 7.64 -5.73 -3.78
N LYS A 63 8.77 -5.61 -4.48
CA LYS A 63 9.01 -4.54 -5.47
C LYS A 63 8.06 -4.61 -6.67
N GLU A 64 7.79 -5.81 -7.17
CA GLU A 64 6.81 -6.03 -8.24
C GLU A 64 5.42 -5.55 -7.82
N MET A 65 4.94 -5.96 -6.64
CA MET A 65 3.64 -5.56 -6.10
C MET A 65 3.55 -4.05 -5.82
N LEU A 66 4.65 -3.43 -5.36
CA LEU A 66 4.70 -1.98 -5.18
C LEU A 66 4.56 -1.24 -6.53
N SER A 67 5.27 -1.70 -7.56
CA SER A 67 5.17 -1.13 -8.91
C SER A 67 3.74 -1.20 -9.46
N HIS A 68 3.06 -2.33 -9.26
CA HIS A 68 1.66 -2.47 -9.67
C HIS A 68 0.74 -1.53 -8.86
N ALA A 69 0.94 -1.42 -7.54
CA ALA A 69 0.17 -0.51 -6.70
C ALA A 69 0.31 0.96 -7.13
N GLU A 70 1.52 1.38 -7.51
CA GLU A 70 1.80 2.72 -8.03
C GLU A 70 1.12 2.96 -9.39
N ALA A 71 1.13 1.96 -10.27
CA ALA A 71 0.49 2.02 -11.58
C ALA A 71 -1.04 2.14 -11.44
N GLU A 72 -1.65 1.32 -10.58
CA GLU A 72 -3.08 1.38 -10.30
C GLU A 72 -3.48 2.73 -9.70
N HIS A 73 -2.73 3.23 -8.72
CA HIS A 73 -2.97 4.55 -8.14
C HIS A 73 -2.89 5.68 -9.17
N LYS A 74 -1.84 5.69 -10.00
CA LYS A 74 -1.65 6.72 -11.04
C LYS A 74 -2.77 6.70 -12.09
N GLY A 75 -3.31 5.51 -12.40
CA GLY A 75 -4.38 5.31 -13.36
C GLY A 75 -5.79 5.32 -12.76
N ALA A 76 -5.95 5.58 -11.46
CA ALA A 76 -7.20 5.37 -10.74
C ALA A 76 -8.24 6.47 -10.99
N GLY A 77 -7.86 7.76 -10.99
CA GLY A 77 -8.85 8.84 -11.07
C GLY A 77 -9.96 8.68 -10.00
N GLN A 78 -11.22 8.54 -10.44
CA GLN A 78 -12.37 8.26 -9.56
C GLN A 78 -12.75 6.77 -9.50
N ASP A 79 -12.00 5.87 -10.15
CA ASP A 79 -12.26 4.44 -10.17
C ASP A 79 -11.92 3.80 -8.82
N VAL A 80 -12.96 3.49 -8.05
CA VAL A 80 -12.86 2.88 -6.71
C VAL A 80 -12.21 1.51 -6.75
N LYS A 81 -12.40 0.75 -7.84
CA LYS A 81 -11.82 -0.60 -7.97
C LYS A 81 -10.30 -0.50 -8.06
N LYS A 82 -9.78 0.43 -8.87
CA LYS A 82 -8.34 0.68 -8.99
C LYS A 82 -7.71 1.16 -7.69
N HIS A 83 -8.39 2.03 -6.94
CA HIS A 83 -7.94 2.43 -5.60
C HIS A 83 -7.89 1.23 -4.63
N ALA A 84 -8.91 0.36 -4.64
CA ALA A 84 -8.91 -0.84 -3.82
C ALA A 84 -7.80 -1.84 -4.23
N GLU A 85 -7.54 -1.98 -5.53
CA GLU A 85 -6.45 -2.80 -6.07
C GLU A 85 -5.08 -2.23 -5.64
N ALA A 86 -4.86 -0.92 -5.78
CA ALA A 86 -3.64 -0.26 -5.31
C ALA A 86 -3.38 -0.49 -3.82
N VAL A 87 -4.41 -0.35 -2.97
CA VAL A 87 -4.30 -0.61 -1.53
C VAL A 87 -3.98 -2.08 -1.24
N ARG A 88 -4.65 -3.02 -1.90
CA ARG A 88 -4.40 -4.45 -1.74
C ARG A 88 -2.95 -4.77 -2.09
N GLU A 89 -2.48 -4.28 -3.23
CA GLU A 89 -1.15 -4.58 -3.74
C GLU A 89 -0.05 -3.94 -2.90
N ALA A 90 -0.25 -2.72 -2.41
CA ALA A 90 0.65 -2.10 -1.45
C ALA A 90 0.77 -2.91 -0.14
N ARG A 91 -0.35 -3.41 0.40
CA ARG A 91 -0.32 -4.29 1.60
C ARG A 91 0.34 -5.64 1.31
N THR A 92 0.11 -6.21 0.13
CA THR A 92 0.82 -7.43 -0.29
C THR A 92 2.32 -7.18 -0.43
N ALA A 93 2.73 -6.05 -0.99
CA ALA A 93 4.14 -5.64 -1.08
C ALA A 93 4.77 -5.54 0.31
N GLN A 94 4.08 -4.90 1.26
CA GLN A 94 4.52 -4.80 2.65
C GLN A 94 4.69 -6.19 3.30
N GLY A 95 3.78 -7.12 3.07
CA GLY A 95 3.88 -8.49 3.58
C GLY A 95 5.12 -9.24 3.06
N TYR A 96 5.37 -9.18 1.75
CA TYR A 96 6.57 -9.79 1.16
C TYR A 96 7.87 -9.10 1.61
N ALA A 97 7.86 -7.78 1.80
CA ALA A 97 9.01 -7.07 2.33
C ALA A 97 9.32 -7.50 3.78
N GLU A 98 8.29 -7.67 4.60
CA GLU A 98 8.45 -8.16 5.98
C GLU A 98 8.96 -9.60 6.02
N GLU A 99 8.47 -10.47 5.14
CA GLU A 99 9.01 -11.82 4.96
C GLU A 99 10.51 -11.78 4.60
N ALA A 100 10.89 -10.97 3.61
CA ALA A 100 12.28 -10.79 3.21
C ALA A 100 13.15 -10.30 4.38
N ARG A 101 12.66 -9.31 5.14
CA ARG A 101 13.36 -8.77 6.32
C ARG A 101 13.58 -9.84 7.38
N ILE A 102 12.54 -10.60 7.72
CA ILE A 102 12.64 -11.68 8.72
C ILE A 102 13.64 -12.75 8.28
N ILE A 103 13.63 -13.16 7.01
CA ILE A 103 14.60 -14.11 6.47
C ILE A 103 16.02 -13.53 6.54
N ALA A 104 16.19 -12.26 6.18
CA ALA A 104 17.48 -11.58 6.21
C ALA A 104 18.05 -11.43 7.63
N GLU A 105 17.20 -11.24 8.65
CA GLU A 105 17.62 -11.02 10.05
C GLU A 105 17.83 -12.32 10.84
N LYS A 106 17.10 -13.40 10.52
CA LYS A 106 17.16 -14.65 11.31
C LYS A 106 18.34 -15.56 10.97
N PHE A 107 19.04 -15.34 9.86
CA PHE A 107 20.16 -16.17 9.39
C PHE A 107 21.48 -15.40 9.37
#